data_AF-A0A2N8N5Q6-F1
#
_entry.id   AF-A0A2N8N5Q6-F1
#
_cell.length_a   1.000
_cell.length_b   1.000
_cell.length_c   1.000
_cell.angle_alpha   90.00
_cell.angle_beta   90.00
_cell.angle_gamma   90.00
#
_symmetry.space_group_name_H-M   'P 1'
#
loop_
_entity.id
_entity.type
_entity.pdbx_description
1 polymer ?
#
loop_
_entity_poly.entity_id
_entity_poly.type
_entity_poly.pdbx_seq_one_letter_code
_entity_poly.pdbx_strand_id
1 'polypeptide(L)'
;MHLILAFNQNDERVIGGTYYQPGAQPYKSMQTLWYAHTGEQFRVSALAMNIGLEGGTEARAETRYQQTFGVNLGVRPDRVWDLSGAFYYQTGRTAADVSISAWMAALRANIHATEDLSFLIGSDYLSGDDRGSADFEAFNPLYGTHHKFYGAMDYFYASPFANRLNPGLWDNYAGLDVAVTPRLNLGATGHYFSITSDLQSRTGSLSKGLGTEVDLQLSWKLMKDVNLMAGYSFMFGTETMDYVKGGDHTRWQDWAWLSLNIRTRVFQAAW
;
A
#
# COMPACT_ATOMS: atom_id res chain seq x y z
N MET A 1 14.26 -17.41 -7.72
CA MET A 1 14.14 -16.49 -8.87
C MET A 1 12.92 -16.87 -9.66
N HIS A 2 12.03 -15.93 -9.93
CA HIS A 2 10.83 -16.14 -10.74
C HIS A 2 10.91 -15.27 -12.00
N LEU A 3 10.50 -15.85 -13.13
CA LEU A 3 10.20 -15.15 -14.36
C LEU A 3 8.69 -15.21 -14.57
N ILE A 4 8.05 -14.06 -14.75
CA ILE A 4 6.61 -13.94 -14.97
C ILE A 4 6.42 -13.27 -16.32
N LEU A 5 5.70 -13.94 -17.22
CA LEU A 5 5.31 -13.42 -18.52
C LEU A 5 3.79 -13.24 -18.51
N ALA A 6 3.28 -12.09 -18.92
CA ALA A 6 1.85 -11.81 -18.91
C ALA A 6 1.41 -11.04 -20.16
N PHE A 7 0.14 -11.21 -20.52
CA PHE A 7 -0.64 -10.65 -21.63
C PHE A 7 -2.10 -10.78 -21.20
N ASN A 8 -2.99 -9.85 -21.53
CA ASN A 8 -4.42 -10.09 -21.32
C ASN A 8 -5.26 -9.62 -22.52
N GLN A 9 -6.27 -10.42 -22.85
CA GLN A 9 -7.27 -10.22 -23.90
C GLN A 9 -8.64 -10.44 -23.25
N ASN A 10 -9.38 -9.35 -23.00
CA ASN A 10 -10.78 -9.43 -22.58
C ASN A 10 -11.66 -9.95 -23.74
N ASP A 11 -12.73 -10.68 -23.42
CA ASP A 11 -13.74 -11.24 -24.34
C ASP A 11 -14.65 -10.15 -24.99
N GLU A 12 -14.08 -9.05 -25.48
CA GLU A 12 -14.86 -8.01 -26.18
C GLU A 12 -15.18 -8.46 -27.61
N ARG A 13 -16.38 -9.03 -27.82
CA ARG A 13 -16.88 -9.49 -29.14
C ARG A 13 -17.72 -8.45 -29.89
N VAL A 14 -18.03 -7.32 -29.27
CA VAL A 14 -19.00 -6.34 -29.80
C VAL A 14 -18.35 -5.31 -30.73
N ILE A 15 -17.11 -4.91 -30.41
CA ILE A 15 -16.34 -3.91 -31.14
C ILE A 15 -15.15 -4.65 -31.76
N GLY A 16 -15.27 -5.16 -32.98
CA GLY A 16 -14.13 -5.81 -33.64
C GLY A 16 -12.93 -4.85 -33.69
N GLY A 17 -11.76 -5.24 -33.17
CA GLY A 17 -10.58 -4.36 -33.11
C GLY A 17 -9.50 -4.78 -32.10
N THR A 18 -8.47 -3.94 -31.93
CA THR A 18 -7.34 -4.17 -31.01
C THR A 18 -7.34 -3.27 -29.77
N TYR A 19 -8.36 -2.43 -29.57
CA TYR A 19 -8.47 -1.45 -28.49
C TYR A 19 -9.17 -2.02 -27.25
N TYR A 20 -8.70 -1.68 -26.04
CA TYR A 20 -9.23 -2.19 -24.77
C TYR A 20 -9.93 -1.11 -23.95
N GLN A 21 -11.17 -1.38 -23.54
CA GLN A 21 -11.94 -0.48 -22.68
C GLN A 21 -11.25 -0.30 -21.30
N PRO A 22 -11.12 0.95 -20.80
CA PRO A 22 -10.62 1.23 -19.47
C PRO A 22 -11.50 0.61 -18.37
N GLY A 23 -10.91 0.04 -17.31
CA GLY A 23 -11.66 -0.38 -16.11
C GLY A 23 -11.34 -1.77 -15.53
N ALA A 24 -10.56 -2.60 -16.22
CA ALA A 24 -10.07 -3.88 -15.70
C ALA A 24 -8.63 -3.77 -15.15
N GLN A 25 -8.19 -4.76 -14.34
CA GLN A 25 -6.78 -4.93 -13.96
C GLN A 25 -5.91 -4.91 -15.23
N PRO A 26 -4.76 -4.21 -15.25
CA PRO A 26 -4.01 -4.08 -16.49
C PRO A 26 -3.58 -5.47 -16.98
N TYR A 27 -3.74 -5.77 -18.29
CA TYR A 27 -2.60 -6.01 -19.20
C TYR A 27 -2.98 -6.21 -20.67
N LYS A 28 -2.12 -5.73 -21.58
CA LYS A 28 -1.77 -6.44 -22.82
C LYS A 28 -0.25 -6.52 -23.05
N SER A 29 0.52 -6.54 -21.98
CA SER A 29 1.66 -7.46 -21.78
C SER A 29 2.47 -7.00 -20.58
N MET A 30 2.86 -7.88 -19.66
CA MET A 30 3.77 -7.59 -18.54
C MET A 30 4.94 -8.58 -18.56
N GLN A 31 6.15 -8.11 -18.29
CA GLN A 31 7.34 -8.95 -18.19
C GLN A 31 8.06 -8.61 -16.88
N THR A 32 8.14 -9.58 -15.97
CA THR A 32 8.67 -9.38 -14.61
C THR A 32 9.74 -10.41 -14.29
N LEU A 33 10.90 -9.93 -13.85
CA LEU A 33 11.92 -10.70 -13.17
C LEU A 33 11.88 -10.37 -11.69
N TRP A 34 11.73 -11.40 -10.86
CA TRP A 34 11.75 -11.27 -9.42
C TRP A 34 12.78 -12.20 -8.81
N TYR A 35 13.66 -11.62 -8.00
CA TYR A 35 14.62 -12.37 -7.21
C TYR A 35 14.28 -12.23 -5.74
N ALA A 36 14.41 -13.32 -4.99
CA ALA A 36 14.30 -13.31 -3.55
C ALA A 36 15.27 -14.32 -2.95
N HIS A 37 15.85 -13.93 -1.83
CA HIS A 37 16.72 -14.77 -1.02
C HIS A 37 16.46 -14.49 0.46
N THR A 38 16.39 -15.56 1.24
CA THR A 38 16.21 -15.51 2.69
C THR A 38 17.34 -16.30 3.32
N GLY A 39 18.22 -15.60 4.04
CA GLY A 39 19.20 -16.19 4.94
C GLY A 39 18.67 -16.23 6.38
N GLU A 40 19.54 -16.58 7.32
CA GLU A 40 19.15 -16.70 8.75
C GLU A 40 18.76 -15.35 9.38
N GLN A 41 19.52 -14.29 9.06
CA GLN A 41 19.39 -12.96 9.65
C GLN A 41 19.03 -11.88 8.64
N PHE A 42 18.80 -12.23 7.38
CA PHE A 42 18.44 -11.25 6.37
C PHE A 42 17.53 -11.84 5.30
N ARG A 43 16.70 -11.00 4.72
CA ARG A 43 15.90 -11.29 3.53
C ARG A 43 16.11 -10.18 2.52
N VAL A 44 16.24 -10.51 1.26
CA VAL A 44 16.33 -9.54 0.19
C VAL A 44 15.46 -9.98 -0.97
N SER A 45 14.79 -9.03 -1.60
CA SER A 45 14.14 -9.25 -2.88
C SER A 45 14.39 -8.07 -3.81
N ALA A 46 14.42 -8.34 -5.10
CA ALA A 46 14.56 -7.36 -6.15
C ALA A 46 13.50 -7.61 -7.24
N LEU A 47 12.97 -6.53 -7.79
CA LEU A 47 11.94 -6.54 -8.82
C LEU A 47 12.44 -5.73 -10.02
N ALA A 48 12.30 -6.30 -11.22
CA ALA A 48 12.35 -5.59 -12.47
C ALA A 48 11.09 -5.98 -13.26
N MET A 49 10.16 -5.04 -13.39
CA MET A 49 8.84 -5.27 -13.97
C MET A 49 8.62 -4.28 -15.10
N ASN A 50 8.08 -4.76 -16.23
CA ASN A 50 7.66 -3.95 -17.36
C ASN A 50 6.19 -4.23 -17.63
N ILE A 51 5.33 -3.22 -17.60
CA ILE A 51 3.89 -3.35 -17.73
C ILE A 51 3.37 -2.60 -18.95
N GLY A 52 2.56 -3.28 -19.76
CA GLY A 52 1.88 -2.75 -20.92
C GLY A 52 0.51 -2.20 -20.53
N LEU A 53 0.34 -0.91 -20.76
CA LEU A 53 -0.87 -0.12 -20.54
C LEU A 53 -1.51 0.18 -21.89
N GLU A 54 -2.82 0.00 -21.98
CA GLU A 54 -3.55 0.41 -23.19
C GLU A 54 -3.73 1.93 -23.21
N GLY A 55 -3.34 2.56 -24.32
CA GLY A 55 -3.56 3.96 -24.62
C GLY A 55 -4.08 4.16 -26.04
N GLY A 56 -4.08 5.42 -26.51
CA GLY A 56 -4.61 5.77 -27.84
C GLY A 56 -6.13 5.88 -27.87
N THR A 57 -6.73 5.59 -29.02
CA THR A 57 -8.19 5.68 -29.26
C THR A 57 -8.74 4.38 -29.83
N GLU A 58 -10.07 4.22 -29.82
CA GLU A 58 -10.72 3.05 -30.44
C GLU A 58 -10.29 2.81 -31.90
N ALA A 59 -10.05 3.88 -32.66
CA ALA A 59 -9.59 3.80 -34.05
C ALA A 59 -8.09 3.49 -34.18
N ARG A 60 -7.29 3.76 -33.14
CA ARG A 60 -5.84 3.57 -33.12
C ARG A 60 -5.37 3.24 -31.70
N ALA A 61 -5.45 1.96 -31.38
CA ALA A 61 -4.91 1.37 -30.16
C ALA A 61 -3.39 1.50 -30.12
N GLU A 62 -2.84 1.92 -28.98
CA GLU A 62 -1.40 1.98 -28.79
C GLU A 62 -1.00 1.54 -27.38
N THR A 63 -0.13 0.53 -27.29
CA THR A 63 0.38 0.06 -26.00
C THR A 63 1.52 0.96 -25.53
N ARG A 64 1.43 1.43 -24.28
CA ARG A 64 2.48 2.16 -23.55
C ARG A 64 3.10 1.26 -22.51
N TYR A 65 4.38 1.49 -22.19
CA TYR A 65 5.09 0.67 -21.23
C TYR A 65 5.53 1.48 -20.02
N GLN A 66 5.14 1.03 -18.83
CA GLN A 66 5.63 1.54 -17.56
C GLN A 66 6.53 0.47 -16.93
N GLN A 67 7.71 0.86 -16.47
CA GLN A 67 8.63 -0.04 -15.77
C GLN A 67 8.60 0.24 -14.27
N THR A 68 8.86 -0.77 -13.46
CA THR A 68 9.04 -0.66 -12.01
C THR A 68 10.26 -1.48 -11.62
N PHE A 69 11.24 -0.81 -11.02
CA PHE A 69 12.44 -1.44 -10.46
C PHE A 69 12.45 -1.22 -8.96
N GLY A 70 12.89 -2.19 -8.18
CA GLY A 70 13.03 -1.94 -6.76
C GLY A 70 13.65 -3.09 -5.99
N VAL A 71 13.91 -2.79 -4.73
CA VAL A 71 14.51 -3.70 -3.76
C VAL A 71 13.75 -3.61 -2.44
N ASN A 72 13.69 -4.73 -1.75
CA ASN A 72 13.20 -4.82 -0.38
C ASN A 72 14.18 -5.66 0.43
N LEU A 73 14.65 -5.11 1.54
CA LEU A 73 15.61 -5.70 2.45
C LEU A 73 14.96 -5.82 3.83
N GLY A 74 15.16 -6.95 4.48
CA GLY A 74 14.92 -7.12 5.91
C GLY A 74 16.17 -7.66 6.58
N VAL A 75 16.46 -7.17 7.78
CA VAL A 75 17.60 -7.59 8.59
C VAL A 75 17.13 -7.81 10.01
N ARG A 76 17.47 -8.98 10.55
CA ARG A 76 17.20 -9.41 11.92
C ARG A 76 18.52 -9.82 12.57
N PRO A 77 19.34 -8.86 13.03
CA PRO A 77 20.66 -9.17 13.57
C PRO A 77 20.59 -9.97 14.87
N ASP A 78 19.51 -9.83 15.62
CA ASP A 78 19.25 -10.55 16.86
C ASP A 78 17.72 -10.72 17.10
N ARG A 79 17.35 -11.15 18.30
CA ARG A 79 15.94 -11.32 18.69
C ARG A 79 15.19 -10.01 18.93
N VAL A 80 15.90 -8.90 19.18
CA VAL A 80 15.34 -7.60 19.54
C VAL A 80 14.95 -6.82 18.29
N TRP A 81 15.80 -6.80 17.27
CA TRP A 81 15.60 -5.96 16.10
C TRP A 81 15.10 -6.74 14.88
N ASP A 82 13.98 -6.34 14.30
CA ASP A 82 13.55 -6.71 12.95
C ASP A 82 13.35 -5.43 12.12
N LEU A 83 14.35 -5.14 11.30
CA LEU A 83 14.43 -3.95 10.47
C LEU A 83 14.07 -4.30 9.04
N SER A 84 13.38 -3.41 8.34
CA SER A 84 13.16 -3.55 6.91
C SER A 84 13.14 -2.22 6.20
N GLY A 85 13.53 -2.25 4.94
CA GLY A 85 13.48 -1.09 4.06
C GLY A 85 13.19 -1.51 2.63
N ALA A 86 12.49 -0.64 1.91
CA ALA A 86 12.16 -0.84 0.51
C ALA A 86 12.38 0.45 -0.28
N PHE A 87 12.80 0.31 -1.53
CA PHE A 87 12.86 1.41 -2.49
C PHE A 87 12.42 0.91 -3.85
N TYR A 88 11.52 1.64 -4.50
CA TYR A 88 11.04 1.32 -5.84
C TYR A 88 10.95 2.59 -6.68
N TYR A 89 11.27 2.47 -7.96
CA TYR A 89 11.22 3.54 -8.95
C TYR A 89 10.40 3.10 -10.15
N GLN A 90 9.56 4.01 -10.65
CA GLN A 90 8.73 3.82 -11.83
C GLN A 90 9.17 4.78 -12.95
N THR A 91 9.23 4.26 -14.17
CA THR A 91 9.57 5.03 -15.37
C THR A 91 8.79 4.52 -16.58
N GLY A 92 9.07 5.05 -17.76
CA GLY A 92 8.37 4.73 -19.00
C GLY A 92 7.27 5.75 -19.29
N ARG A 93 6.07 5.27 -19.62
CA ARG A 93 4.93 6.12 -20.04
C ARG A 93 3.63 5.69 -19.36
N THR A 94 2.81 6.67 -18.99
CA THR A 94 1.42 6.45 -18.59
C THR A 94 0.58 6.02 -19.80
N ALA A 95 -0.65 5.54 -19.55
CA ALA A 95 -1.62 5.26 -20.62
C ALA A 95 -1.95 6.51 -21.47
N ALA A 96 -1.82 7.71 -20.88
CA ALA A 96 -2.02 8.99 -21.55
C ALA A 96 -0.76 9.52 -22.25
N ASP A 97 0.27 8.69 -22.40
CA ASP A 97 1.55 9.00 -23.07
C ASP A 97 2.42 10.07 -22.38
N VAL A 98 2.27 10.22 -21.07
CA VAL A 98 3.12 11.12 -20.25
C VAL A 98 4.31 10.33 -19.72
N SER A 99 5.52 10.89 -19.80
CA SER A 99 6.73 10.31 -19.18
C SER A 99 6.53 10.10 -17.68
N ILE A 100 7.07 9.02 -17.12
CA ILE A 100 6.96 8.73 -15.67
C ILE A 100 8.32 8.90 -15.01
N SER A 101 8.33 9.55 -13.85
CA SER A 101 9.46 9.54 -12.91
C SER A 101 8.93 9.59 -11.48
N ALA A 102 8.60 8.42 -10.94
CA ALA A 102 7.97 8.30 -9.62
C ALA A 102 8.70 7.29 -8.74
N TRP A 103 8.66 7.43 -7.43
CA TRP A 103 9.36 6.53 -6.51
C TRP A 103 8.62 6.37 -5.19
N MET A 104 8.93 5.26 -4.50
CA MET A 104 8.60 5.09 -3.09
C MET A 104 9.81 4.64 -2.30
N ALA A 105 9.83 5.01 -1.03
CA ALA A 105 10.73 4.46 -0.03
C ALA A 105 9.94 4.12 1.23
N ALA A 106 10.33 3.03 1.89
CA ALA A 106 9.75 2.61 3.15
C ALA A 106 10.86 2.20 4.11
N LEU A 107 10.74 2.57 5.37
CA LEU A 107 11.61 2.14 6.46
C LEU A 107 10.75 1.71 7.64
N ARG A 108 11.07 0.56 8.23
CA ARG A 108 10.35 0.01 9.38
C ARG A 108 11.31 -0.65 10.35
N ALA A 109 11.10 -0.40 11.63
CA ALA A 109 11.72 -1.11 12.73
C ALA A 109 10.64 -1.73 13.62
N ASN A 110 10.75 -3.04 13.87
CA ASN A 110 10.05 -3.72 14.95
C ASN A 110 11.09 -4.03 16.04
N ILE A 111 10.80 -3.60 17.27
CA ILE A 111 11.70 -3.67 18.41
C ILE A 111 11.03 -4.53 19.47
N HIS A 112 11.50 -5.76 19.63
CA HIS A 112 11.05 -6.68 20.68
C HIS A 112 11.76 -6.36 21.98
N ALA A 113 11.26 -5.34 22.69
CA ALA A 113 11.86 -4.81 23.92
C ALA A 113 11.88 -5.86 25.05
N THR A 114 10.81 -6.65 25.17
CA THR A 114 10.72 -7.82 26.05
C THR A 114 10.00 -8.97 25.35
N GLU A 115 9.78 -10.10 26.03
CA GLU A 115 8.94 -11.19 25.49
C GLU A 115 7.48 -10.78 25.30
N ASP A 116 7.01 -9.81 26.11
CA ASP A 116 5.62 -9.37 26.15
C ASP A 116 5.39 -7.97 25.56
N LEU A 117 6.45 -7.24 25.19
CA LEU A 117 6.37 -5.86 24.72
C LEU A 117 7.19 -5.68 23.44
N SER A 118 6.52 -5.25 22.38
CA SER A 118 7.14 -4.85 21.12
C SER A 118 6.74 -3.43 20.74
N PHE A 119 7.65 -2.72 20.08
CA PHE A 119 7.40 -1.42 19.48
C PHE A 119 7.51 -1.51 17.96
N LEU A 120 6.73 -0.68 17.27
CA LEU A 120 6.76 -0.49 15.83
C LEU A 120 7.08 0.99 15.55
N ILE A 121 8.01 1.26 14.66
CA ILE A 121 8.23 2.61 14.12
C ILE A 121 8.45 2.46 12.61
N GLY A 122 7.85 3.33 11.81
CA GLY A 122 8.10 3.34 10.38
C GLY A 122 7.70 4.62 9.68
N SER A 123 8.13 4.70 8.43
CA SER A 123 7.89 5.83 7.54
C SER A 123 7.82 5.30 6.11
N ASP A 124 6.67 5.50 5.47
CA ASP A 124 6.40 5.11 4.09
C ASP A 124 6.13 6.36 3.26
N TYR A 125 6.98 6.61 2.26
CA TYR A 125 6.90 7.76 1.37
C TYR A 125 6.64 7.30 -0.06
N LEU A 126 5.56 7.81 -0.67
CA LEU A 126 5.18 7.60 -2.05
C LEU A 126 5.14 8.97 -2.72
N SER A 127 5.95 9.17 -3.76
CA SER A 127 6.01 10.43 -4.48
C SER A 127 4.64 10.81 -5.07
N GLY A 128 4.45 12.11 -5.25
CA GLY A 128 3.21 12.71 -5.72
C GLY A 128 3.44 13.55 -6.96
N ASP A 129 2.38 13.75 -7.72
CA ASP A 129 2.39 14.48 -8.99
C ASP A 129 2.15 15.98 -8.75
N ASP A 130 3.18 16.78 -9.01
CA ASP A 130 3.03 18.23 -9.08
C ASP A 130 2.47 18.62 -10.45
N ARG A 131 1.28 19.25 -10.48
CA ARG A 131 0.56 19.58 -11.73
C ARG A 131 1.32 20.44 -12.76
N GLY A 132 2.46 21.00 -12.37
CA GLY A 132 3.35 21.77 -13.26
C GLY A 132 4.52 20.98 -13.84
N SER A 133 4.72 19.73 -13.45
CA SER A 133 5.82 18.89 -13.94
C SER A 133 5.55 18.39 -15.37
N ALA A 134 6.63 18.16 -16.12
CA ALA A 134 6.58 17.55 -17.44
C ALA A 134 6.43 16.03 -17.37
N ASP A 135 6.84 15.44 -16.24
CA ASP A 135 6.74 14.02 -15.95
C ASP A 135 5.60 13.77 -14.97
N PHE A 136 5.03 12.57 -15.02
CA PHE A 136 4.11 12.06 -14.02
C PHE A 136 4.92 11.53 -12.83
N GLU A 137 4.77 12.17 -11.67
CA GLU A 137 5.64 11.93 -10.50
C GLU A 137 4.95 11.14 -9.39
N ALA A 138 3.65 10.84 -9.51
CA ALA A 138 2.96 10.05 -8.51
C ALA A 138 3.29 8.57 -8.59
N PHE A 139 3.77 8.01 -7.48
CA PHE A 139 4.02 6.57 -7.41
C PHE A 139 2.70 5.81 -7.35
N ASN A 140 2.58 4.81 -8.23
CA ASN A 140 1.42 3.94 -8.31
C ASN A 140 1.73 2.59 -7.66
N PRO A 141 1.18 2.26 -6.46
CA PRO A 141 1.35 0.95 -5.83
C PRO A 141 0.55 -0.11 -6.58
N LEU A 142 1.13 -0.61 -7.67
CA LEU A 142 0.54 -1.66 -8.51
C LEU A 142 0.27 -2.92 -7.68
N TYR A 143 -0.89 -3.56 -7.91
CA TYR A 143 -1.29 -4.84 -7.29
C TYR A 143 -1.45 -4.82 -5.76
N GLY A 144 -1.95 -3.70 -5.21
CA GLY A 144 -2.04 -3.52 -3.77
C GLY A 144 -2.97 -4.50 -3.02
N THR A 145 -2.51 -4.92 -1.84
CA THR A 145 -3.36 -5.35 -0.72
C THR A 145 -3.56 -4.13 0.18
N HIS A 146 -4.36 -3.17 -0.26
CA HIS A 146 -4.40 -1.83 0.33
C HIS A 146 -4.73 -1.83 1.83
N HIS A 147 -5.49 -2.81 2.32
CA HIS A 147 -5.83 -3.00 3.74
C HIS A 147 -4.67 -3.29 4.71
N LYS A 148 -3.47 -3.59 4.20
CA LYS A 148 -2.32 -3.95 5.04
C LYS A 148 -1.44 -2.74 5.39
N PHE A 149 -1.53 -1.68 4.61
CA PHE A 149 -0.62 -0.53 4.66
C PHE A 149 -1.45 0.75 4.78
N TYR A 150 -0.85 1.81 5.32
CA TYR A 150 -1.44 3.14 5.39
C TYR A 150 -2.69 3.26 6.29
N GLY A 151 -2.63 2.67 7.48
CA GLY A 151 -3.73 2.65 8.45
C GLY A 151 -4.72 1.51 8.22
N ALA A 152 -5.60 1.27 9.19
CA ALA A 152 -6.64 0.25 9.13
C ALA A 152 -8.01 0.78 8.66
N MET A 153 -8.16 2.09 8.44
CA MET A 153 -9.42 2.70 7.97
C MET A 153 -9.56 2.79 6.43
N ASP A 154 -8.59 2.27 5.66
CA ASP A 154 -8.65 2.21 4.19
C ASP A 154 -8.82 3.56 3.48
N TYR A 155 -8.37 4.66 4.10
CA TYR A 155 -8.45 5.98 3.46
C TYR A 155 -7.60 6.06 2.19
N PHE A 156 -6.42 5.44 2.15
CA PHE A 156 -5.45 5.63 1.07
C PHE A 156 -5.24 4.38 0.22
N TYR A 157 -5.22 4.57 -1.10
CA TYR A 157 -5.04 3.54 -2.14
C TYR A 157 -6.11 2.44 -2.23
N ALA A 158 -6.81 2.10 -1.14
CA ALA A 158 -8.06 1.31 -1.19
C ALA A 158 -9.17 2.08 -1.94
N SER A 159 -9.17 3.40 -1.77
CA SER A 159 -9.94 4.34 -2.60
C SER A 159 -8.99 5.30 -3.34
N PRO A 160 -9.24 5.64 -4.62
CA PRO A 160 -8.51 6.69 -5.31
C PRO A 160 -8.62 8.04 -4.58
N PHE A 161 -7.68 8.94 -4.83
CA PHE A 161 -7.87 10.35 -4.45
C PHE A 161 -8.97 10.99 -5.33
N ALA A 162 -9.69 11.94 -4.75
CA ALA A 162 -10.75 12.69 -5.43
C ALA A 162 -10.19 13.50 -6.60
N ASN A 163 -11.07 13.87 -7.54
CA ASN A 163 -10.75 14.80 -8.63
C ASN A 163 -9.54 14.41 -9.50
N ARG A 164 -9.22 13.10 -9.58
CA ARG A 164 -8.05 12.56 -10.28
C ARG A 164 -6.72 13.17 -9.80
N LEU A 165 -6.69 13.64 -8.54
CA LEU A 165 -5.46 14.05 -7.89
C LEU A 165 -4.56 12.83 -7.69
N ASN A 166 -3.25 13.02 -7.71
CA ASN A 166 -2.29 11.99 -7.34
C ASN A 166 -1.20 12.60 -6.45
N PRO A 167 -1.54 13.08 -5.24
CA PRO A 167 -0.63 13.96 -4.49
C PRO A 167 0.48 13.21 -3.75
N GLY A 168 0.59 11.90 -3.96
CA GLY A 168 1.42 11.00 -3.18
C GLY A 168 0.93 10.86 -1.74
N LEU A 169 1.70 10.13 -0.95
CA LEU A 169 1.38 9.88 0.45
C LEU A 169 2.67 9.71 1.24
N TRP A 170 2.74 10.34 2.40
CA TRP A 170 3.76 10.10 3.39
C TRP A 170 3.10 9.75 4.73
N ASP A 171 3.22 8.49 5.10
CA ASP A 171 2.74 7.91 6.36
C ASP A 171 3.92 7.76 7.32
N ASN A 172 3.83 8.40 8.48
CA ASN A 172 4.77 8.19 9.59
C ASN A 172 4.01 7.60 10.75
N TYR A 173 4.48 6.46 11.25
CA TYR A 173 3.72 5.71 12.23
C TYR A 173 4.59 5.14 13.33
N ALA A 174 3.98 5.05 14.51
CA ALA A 174 4.56 4.42 15.67
C ALA A 174 3.48 3.63 16.42
N GLY A 175 3.85 2.47 16.93
CA GLY A 175 2.93 1.59 17.62
C GLY A 175 3.61 0.75 18.67
N LEU A 176 2.78 0.04 19.41
CA LEU A 176 3.20 -0.89 20.44
C LEU A 176 2.25 -2.09 20.46
N ASP A 177 2.81 -3.22 20.85
CA ASP A 177 2.13 -4.50 20.98
C ASP A 177 2.46 -5.08 22.35
N VAL A 178 1.44 -5.41 23.14
CA VAL A 178 1.59 -5.91 24.51
C VAL A 178 0.85 -7.23 24.69
N ALA A 179 1.58 -8.28 25.06
CA ALA A 179 1.00 -9.51 25.59
C ALA A 179 0.62 -9.29 27.07
N VAL A 180 -0.60 -8.83 27.32
CA VAL A 180 -1.13 -8.62 28.68
C VAL A 180 -1.19 -9.93 29.46
N THR A 181 -1.49 -11.03 28.77
CA THR A 181 -1.38 -12.41 29.28
C THR A 181 -0.93 -13.33 28.15
N PRO A 182 -0.57 -14.60 28.41
CA PRO A 182 -0.27 -15.58 27.35
C PRO A 182 -1.42 -15.85 26.36
N ARG A 183 -2.62 -15.33 26.63
CA ARG A 183 -3.81 -15.47 25.77
C ARG A 183 -4.33 -14.15 25.22
N LEU A 184 -3.92 -13.01 25.78
CA LEU A 184 -4.47 -11.69 25.43
C LEU A 184 -3.34 -10.78 25.00
N ASN A 185 -3.43 -10.31 23.76
CA ASN A 185 -2.55 -9.32 23.19
C ASN A 185 -3.35 -8.10 22.76
N LEU A 186 -2.80 -6.92 23.04
CA LEU A 186 -3.36 -5.62 22.67
C LEU A 186 -2.32 -4.87 21.84
N GLY A 187 -2.76 -4.26 20.75
CA GLY A 187 -1.96 -3.43 19.88
C GLY A 187 -2.55 -2.02 19.77
N ALA A 188 -1.67 -1.02 19.66
CA ALA A 188 -2.06 0.34 19.31
C ALA A 188 -1.03 0.92 18.33
N THR A 189 -1.48 1.49 17.22
CA THR A 189 -0.63 2.20 16.26
C THR A 189 -1.21 3.58 15.96
N GLY A 190 -0.38 4.61 16.03
CA GLY A 190 -0.72 5.95 15.58
C GLY A 190 -0.03 6.24 14.25
N HIS A 191 -0.78 6.79 13.30
CA HIS A 191 -0.31 7.22 11.99
C HIS A 191 -0.46 8.72 11.84
N TYR A 192 0.50 9.38 11.22
CA TYR A 192 0.39 10.75 10.73
C TYR A 192 0.58 10.77 9.22
N PHE A 193 -0.46 11.17 8.51
CA PHE A 193 -0.50 11.17 7.06
C PHE A 193 -0.29 12.57 6.50
N SER A 194 0.43 12.66 5.39
CA SER A 194 0.59 13.88 4.62
C SER A 194 0.68 13.60 3.12
N ILE A 195 0.35 14.59 2.29
CA ILE A 195 0.67 14.57 0.85
C ILE A 195 2.13 14.93 0.63
N THR A 196 2.68 14.52 -0.50
CA THR A 196 4.08 14.80 -0.85
C THR A 196 4.20 15.91 -1.89
N SER A 197 3.20 16.05 -2.77
CA SER A 197 3.11 17.12 -3.77
C SER A 197 2.62 18.45 -3.17
N ASP A 198 2.83 19.55 -3.86
CA ASP A 198 2.26 20.85 -3.52
C ASP A 198 0.90 21.02 -4.22
N LEU A 199 -0.18 21.11 -3.43
CA LEU A 199 -1.54 21.32 -3.96
C LEU A 199 -2.02 22.75 -3.75
N GLN A 200 -2.71 23.27 -4.76
CA GLN A 200 -3.40 24.57 -4.70
C GLN A 200 -4.91 24.37 -4.75
N SER A 201 -5.62 25.02 -3.83
CA SER A 201 -7.07 25.20 -3.84
C SER A 201 -7.45 26.54 -4.48
N ARG A 202 -8.75 26.83 -4.55
CA ARG A 202 -9.25 28.14 -5.01
C ARG A 202 -8.83 29.30 -4.10
N THR A 203 -8.47 29.02 -2.86
CA THR A 203 -8.16 30.02 -1.82
C THR A 203 -6.66 30.10 -1.50
N GLY A 204 -5.82 29.26 -2.11
CA GLY A 204 -4.37 29.28 -1.95
C GLY A 204 -3.74 27.90 -1.84
N SER A 205 -2.47 27.87 -1.43
CA SER A 205 -1.75 26.61 -1.17
C SER A 205 -2.40 25.85 -0.02
N LEU A 206 -2.55 24.54 -0.18
CA LEU A 206 -3.01 23.65 0.88
C LEU A 206 -1.84 23.25 1.78
N SER A 207 -2.14 22.99 3.06
CA SER A 207 -1.20 22.35 3.96
C SER A 207 -0.99 20.88 3.57
N LYS A 208 0.19 20.30 3.88
CA LYS A 208 0.45 18.90 3.51
C LYS A 208 -0.18 17.87 4.43
N GLY A 209 -0.46 18.21 5.69
CA GLY A 209 -1.00 17.27 6.66
C GLY A 209 -2.42 16.83 6.31
N LEU A 210 -2.64 15.52 6.20
CA LEU A 210 -3.94 14.90 5.95
C LEU A 210 -4.65 14.52 7.24
N GLY A 211 -3.91 14.23 8.30
CA GLY A 211 -4.48 13.94 9.61
C GLY A 211 -3.76 12.84 10.36
N THR A 212 -4.37 12.43 11.47
CA THR A 212 -3.85 11.39 12.36
C THR A 212 -4.86 10.28 12.53
N GLU A 213 -4.45 9.04 12.31
CA GLU A 213 -5.25 7.84 12.59
C GLU A 213 -4.71 7.12 13.82
N VAL A 214 -5.60 6.56 14.60
CA VAL A 214 -5.26 5.68 15.73
C VAL A 214 -5.96 4.36 15.54
N ASP A 215 -5.16 3.30 15.47
CA ASP A 215 -5.60 1.92 15.29
C ASP A 215 -5.41 1.14 16.57
N LEU A 216 -6.50 0.59 17.11
CA LEU A 216 -6.49 -0.30 18.26
C LEU A 216 -6.82 -1.73 17.81
N GLN A 217 -6.07 -2.69 18.32
CA GLN A 217 -6.25 -4.11 18.00
C GLN A 217 -6.27 -4.96 19.27
N LEU A 218 -7.09 -6.00 19.25
CA LEU A 218 -7.18 -7.01 20.28
C LEU A 218 -7.11 -8.39 19.64
N SER A 219 -6.29 -9.27 20.20
CA SER A 219 -6.29 -10.69 19.88
C SER A 219 -6.36 -11.51 21.17
N TRP A 220 -7.45 -12.25 21.33
CA TRP A 220 -7.73 -13.07 22.51
C TRP A 220 -7.94 -14.53 22.15
N LYS A 221 -6.98 -15.36 22.53
CA LYS A 221 -7.04 -16.82 22.44
C LYS A 221 -8.00 -17.38 23.50
N LEU A 222 -9.26 -17.55 23.11
CA LEU A 222 -10.31 -18.10 23.97
C LEU A 222 -9.98 -19.53 24.40
N MET A 223 -9.61 -20.37 23.44
CA MET A 223 -9.20 -21.75 23.66
C MET A 223 -8.31 -22.25 22.52
N LYS A 224 -7.91 -23.53 22.57
CA LYS A 224 -7.18 -24.15 21.46
C LYS A 224 -8.00 -23.98 20.17
N ASP A 225 -7.34 -23.54 19.10
CA ASP A 225 -7.91 -23.36 17.76
C ASP A 225 -9.00 -22.28 17.61
N VAL A 226 -9.32 -21.52 18.68
CA VAL A 226 -10.33 -20.44 18.66
C VAL A 226 -9.71 -19.13 19.15
N ASN A 227 -9.71 -18.12 18.27
CA ASN A 227 -9.20 -16.78 18.55
C ASN A 227 -10.29 -15.74 18.29
N LEU A 228 -10.54 -14.85 19.25
CA LEU A 228 -11.35 -13.66 19.05
C LEU A 228 -10.41 -12.51 18.71
N MET A 229 -10.67 -11.82 17.60
CA MET A 229 -9.92 -10.63 17.20
C MET A 229 -10.88 -9.47 17.06
N ALA A 230 -10.48 -8.29 17.50
CA ALA A 230 -11.25 -7.07 17.32
C ALA A 230 -10.31 -5.94 16.92
N GLY A 231 -10.85 -4.96 16.19
CA GLY A 231 -10.17 -3.72 15.91
C GLY A 231 -11.11 -2.53 16.03
N TYR A 232 -10.56 -1.40 16.42
CA TYR A 232 -11.24 -0.11 16.44
C TYR A 232 -10.26 0.97 16.00
N SER A 233 -10.65 1.74 15.00
CA SER A 233 -9.82 2.78 14.41
C SER A 233 -10.59 4.07 14.29
N PHE A 234 -9.91 5.20 14.47
CA PHE A 234 -10.51 6.53 14.28
C PHE A 234 -9.51 7.50 13.69
N MET A 235 -10.01 8.44 12.88
CA MET A 235 -9.20 9.39 12.10
C MET A 235 -9.60 10.82 12.41
N PHE A 236 -8.61 11.66 12.69
CA PHE A 236 -8.73 13.11 12.75
C PHE A 236 -8.19 13.71 11.46
N GLY A 237 -9.08 13.95 10.50
CA GLY A 237 -8.73 14.56 9.22
C GLY A 237 -8.45 16.06 9.33
N THR A 238 -7.90 16.63 8.25
CA THR A 238 -7.72 18.09 8.08
C THR A 238 -8.54 18.59 6.89
N GLU A 239 -8.59 19.92 6.68
CA GLU A 239 -9.17 20.51 5.46
C GLU A 239 -8.51 19.97 4.17
N THR A 240 -7.22 19.62 4.20
CA THR A 240 -6.55 19.00 3.05
C THR A 240 -7.13 17.62 2.76
N MET A 241 -7.52 16.86 3.81
CA MET A 241 -8.19 15.58 3.65
C MET A 241 -9.51 15.73 2.91
N ASP A 242 -10.33 16.72 3.28
CA ASP A 242 -11.58 17.02 2.58
C ASP A 242 -11.33 17.33 1.10
N TYR A 243 -10.25 18.04 0.79
CA TYR A 243 -9.91 18.37 -0.59
C TYR A 243 -9.51 17.15 -1.41
N VAL A 244 -8.69 16.25 -0.85
CA VAL A 244 -8.12 15.12 -1.60
C VAL A 244 -8.95 13.84 -1.51
N LYS A 245 -9.89 13.72 -0.56
CA LYS A 245 -10.79 12.57 -0.40
C LYS A 245 -12.28 12.92 -0.46
N GLY A 246 -12.65 14.19 -0.34
CA GLY A 246 -14.03 14.60 -0.10
C GLY A 246 -14.41 14.43 1.38
N GLY A 247 -15.69 14.61 1.69
CA GLY A 247 -16.19 14.49 3.06
C GLY A 247 -16.07 15.79 3.86
N ASP A 248 -16.06 15.63 5.19
CA ASP A 248 -16.03 16.72 6.17
C ASP A 248 -15.23 16.26 7.40
N HIS A 249 -14.00 16.75 7.52
CA HIS A 249 -13.06 16.41 8.58
C HIS A 249 -13.53 16.81 9.98
N THR A 250 -14.55 17.67 10.08
CA THR A 250 -15.13 18.06 11.38
C THR A 250 -16.07 17.00 11.96
N ARG A 251 -16.42 15.98 11.15
CA ARG A 251 -17.22 14.84 11.58
C ARG A 251 -16.34 13.74 12.14
N TRP A 252 -16.85 13.07 13.18
CA TRP A 252 -16.22 11.87 13.72
C TRP A 252 -16.21 10.76 12.65
N GLN A 253 -15.03 10.16 12.43
CA GLN A 253 -14.84 9.05 11.52
C GLN A 253 -14.16 7.92 12.26
N ASP A 254 -14.85 6.79 12.37
CA ASP A 254 -14.34 5.57 12.98
C ASP A 254 -14.82 4.31 12.28
N TRP A 255 -14.13 3.21 12.56
CA TRP A 255 -14.42 1.88 12.04
C TRP A 255 -14.11 0.84 13.11
N ALA A 256 -14.99 -0.16 13.24
CA ALA A 256 -14.78 -1.26 14.17
C ALA A 256 -15.10 -2.59 13.51
N TRP A 257 -14.37 -3.63 13.89
CA TRP A 257 -14.63 -4.98 13.45
C TRP A 257 -14.39 -5.99 14.57
N LEU A 258 -15.08 -7.13 14.45
CA LEU A 258 -14.97 -8.28 15.35
C LEU A 258 -14.93 -9.55 14.51
N SER A 259 -13.98 -10.44 14.79
CA SER A 259 -13.78 -11.68 14.08
C SER A 259 -13.55 -12.84 15.04
N LEU A 260 -14.35 -13.90 14.90
CA LEU A 260 -14.12 -15.17 15.58
C LEU A 260 -13.44 -16.14 14.61
N ASN A 261 -12.16 -16.37 14.82
CA ASN A 261 -11.32 -17.22 13.98
C ASN A 261 -11.22 -18.63 14.56
N ILE A 262 -11.78 -19.61 13.86
CA ILE A 262 -11.75 -21.03 14.23
C ILE A 262 -10.88 -21.79 13.22
N ARG A 263 -9.74 -22.32 13.66
CA ARG A 263 -8.84 -23.12 12.81
C ARG A 263 -9.05 -24.61 13.05
N THR A 264 -9.94 -25.23 12.28
CA THR A 264 -10.15 -26.67 12.37
C THR A 264 -9.06 -27.45 11.63
N ARG A 265 -8.43 -28.42 12.31
CA ARG A 265 -7.69 -29.49 11.63
C ARG A 265 -8.61 -30.67 11.45
N VAL A 266 -9.24 -30.74 10.27
CA VAL A 266 -10.18 -31.83 9.93
C VAL A 266 -9.42 -33.13 9.58
N PHE A 267 -8.25 -33.01 8.95
CA PHE A 267 -7.41 -34.16 8.61
C PHE A 267 -5.93 -33.76 8.60
N GLN A 268 -5.07 -34.65 9.12
CA GLN A 268 -3.62 -34.52 9.07
C GLN A 268 -3.04 -35.90 8.81
N ALA A 269 -2.52 -36.15 7.59
CA ALA A 269 -1.69 -37.30 7.29
C ALA A 269 -0.22 -36.86 7.31
N ALA A 270 0.59 -37.57 8.09
CA ALA A 270 2.04 -37.55 7.92
C ALA A 270 2.39 -38.56 6.84
N TRP A 271 3.22 -38.17 5.88
CA TRP A 271 3.91 -39.07 4.96
C TRP A 271 5.36 -39.19 5.41
#